data_AF-A0AAW9ECI7-F1
#
_entry.id   AF-A0AAW9ECI7-F1
#
_cell.length_a   1.000
_cell.length_b   1.000
_cell.length_c   1.000
_cell.angle_alpha   90.00
_cell.angle_beta   90.00
_cell.angle_gamma   90.00
#
_symmetry.space_group_name_H-M   'P 1'
#
loop_
_entity.id
_entity.type
_entity.pdbx_description
1 polymer ?
#
loop_
_entity_poly.entity_id
_entity_poly.type
_entity_poly.pdbx_seq_one_letter_code
_entity_poly.pdbx_strand_id
1 'polypeptide(L)' 'LLRRLGKKANVSISPHPHMLRHACGYALADLGRDTRLIQDYLGHRNISHTVIYTASNSKRFINMWETRNSQ' A
#
# COMPACT_ATOMS: atom_id res chain seq x y z
N LEU A 1 2.38 -22.93 -5.26
CA LEU A 1 3.48 -22.47 -4.38
C LEU A 1 2.99 -21.70 -3.16
N LEU A 2 2.36 -20.53 -3.32
CA LEU A 2 1.96 -19.66 -2.19
C LEU A 2 1.09 -20.35 -1.14
N ARG A 3 0.07 -21.11 -1.53
CA ARG A 3 -0.74 -21.90 -0.60
C ARG A 3 0.08 -22.84 0.30
N ARG A 4 1.13 -23.46 -0.25
CA ARG A 4 2.04 -24.33 0.50
C ARG A 4 2.90 -23.52 1.49
N LEU A 5 3.37 -22.35 1.07
CA LEU A 5 4.14 -21.44 1.93
C LEU A 5 3.26 -20.86 3.05
N GLY A 6 2.02 -20.48 2.75
CA GLY A 6 1.04 -20.00 3.74
C GLY A 6 0.75 -21.05 4.81
N LYS A 7 0.55 -22.32 4.42
CA LYS A 7 0.44 -23.43 5.38
C LYS A 7 1.68 -23.58 6.26
N LYS A 8 2.89 -23.50 5.68
CA LYS A 8 4.14 -23.57 6.45
C LYS A 8 4.32 -22.39 7.42
N ALA A 9 3.85 -21.21 7.04
CA ALA A 9 3.90 -19.99 7.86
C ALA A 9 2.72 -19.87 8.85
N ASN A 10 1.88 -20.90 8.97
CA ASN A 10 0.70 -20.93 9.83
C ASN A 10 -0.27 -19.75 9.60
N VAL A 11 -0.39 -19.31 8.35
CA VAL A 11 -1.31 -18.25 7.94
C VAL A 11 -2.71 -18.84 7.81
N SER A 12 -3.69 -18.26 8.51
CA SER A 12 -5.08 -18.74 8.57
C SER A 12 -5.85 -18.58 7.25
N ILE A 13 -5.37 -17.69 6.38
CA ILE A 13 -5.95 -17.43 5.05
C ILE A 13 -5.21 -18.23 3.97
N SER A 14 -5.85 -18.49 2.83
CA SER A 14 -5.21 -19.13 1.67
C SER A 14 -4.60 -18.06 0.75
N PRO A 15 -3.27 -17.79 0.81
CA PRO A 15 -2.69 -16.68 0.05
C PRO A 15 -2.68 -16.95 -1.46
N HIS A 16 -3.08 -15.94 -2.24
CA HIS A 16 -2.92 -15.88 -3.69
C HIS A 16 -1.99 -14.72 -4.09
N PRO A 17 -1.36 -14.75 -5.28
CA PRO A 17 -0.38 -13.73 -5.68
C PRO A 17 -0.91 -12.30 -5.59
N HIS A 18 -2.17 -12.09 -5.97
CA HIS A 18 -2.79 -10.76 -5.91
C HIS A 18 -2.96 -10.21 -4.47
N MET A 19 -3.04 -11.06 -3.43
CA MET A 19 -3.06 -10.57 -2.03
C MET A 19 -1.72 -9.96 -1.64
N LEU A 20 -0.61 -10.56 -2.08
CA LEU A 20 0.72 -10.02 -1.83
C LEU A 20 0.93 -8.69 -2.55
N ARG A 21 0.39 -8.56 -3.77
CA ARG A 21 0.39 -7.29 -4.50
C ARG A 21 -0.39 -6.21 -3.76
N HIS A 22 -1.58 -6.53 -3.24
CA HIS A 22 -2.34 -5.60 -2.40
C HIS A 22 -1.60 -5.26 -1.11
N ALA A 23 -1.07 -6.25 -0.39
CA ALA A 23 -0.31 -6.04 0.83
C ALA A 23 0.90 -5.12 0.59
N CYS A 24 1.60 -5.29 -0.54
CA CYS A 24 2.68 -4.40 -0.96
C CYS A 24 2.18 -2.97 -1.21
N GLY A 25 1.06 -2.80 -1.92
CA GLY A 25 0.44 -1.49 -2.15
C GLY A 25 0.06 -0.76 -0.86
N TYR A 26 -0.62 -1.45 0.06
CA TYR A 26 -0.97 -0.91 1.39
C TYR A 26 0.28 -0.59 2.20
N ALA A 27 1.28 -1.47 2.25
CA ALA A 27 2.51 -1.22 2.99
C ALA A 27 3.27 0.02 2.49
N LEU A 28 3.35 0.22 1.16
CA LEU A 28 3.98 1.42 0.59
C LEU A 28 3.17 2.68 0.92
N ALA A 29 1.84 2.60 0.87
CA ALA A 29 0.98 3.71 1.26
C ALA A 29 1.18 4.06 2.75
N ASP A 30 1.18 3.08 3.65
CA ASP A 30 1.40 3.27 5.10
C ASP A 30 2.78 3.83 5.44
N LEU A 31 3.77 3.63 4.57
CA LEU A 31 5.09 4.28 4.65
C LEU A 31 5.08 5.73 4.15
N GLY A 32 3.94 6.27 3.74
CA GLY A 32 3.79 7.63 3.22
C GLY A 32 4.35 7.81 1.81
N ARG A 33 4.49 6.73 1.03
CA ARG A 33 5.00 6.82 -0.34
C ARG A 33 3.96 7.47 -1.26
N ASP A 34 4.47 8.25 -2.21
CA ASP A 34 3.64 8.95 -3.18
C ASP A 34 2.79 7.97 -4.00
N THR A 35 1.54 8.36 -4.29
CA THR A 35 0.58 7.48 -4.95
C THR A 35 0.97 7.16 -6.40
N ARG A 36 1.59 8.10 -7.12
CA ARG A 36 2.09 7.85 -8.48
C ARG A 36 3.30 6.93 -8.46
N LEU A 37 4.19 7.10 -7.48
CA LEU A 37 5.32 6.17 -7.29
C LEU A 37 4.85 4.73 -7.06
N ILE A 38 3.82 4.53 -6.21
CA ILE A 38 3.23 3.20 -5.99
C ILE A 38 2.58 2.67 -7.28
N GLN A 39 1.91 3.54 -8.04
CA GLN A 39 1.27 3.18 -9.31
C GLN A 39 2.29 2.65 -10.32
N ASP A 40 3.40 3.36 -10.49
CA ASP A 40 4.47 3.01 -11.42
C ASP A 40 5.16 1.73 -10.98
N TYR A 41 5.48 1.59 -9.69
CA TYR A 41 6.11 0.40 -9.14
C TYR A 41 5.27 -0.87 -9.32
N LEU A 42 3.95 -0.76 -9.10
CA LEU A 42 3.05 -1.88 -9.31
C LEU A 42 2.70 -2.07 -10.80
N GLY A 43 2.88 -1.06 -11.65
CA GLY A 43 2.51 -1.11 -13.07
C GLY A 43 0.99 -1.03 -13.26
N HIS A 44 0.30 -0.21 -12.47
CA HIS A 44 -1.14 0.00 -12.63
C HIS A 44 -1.45 0.99 -13.75
N ARG A 45 -2.12 0.50 -14.81
CA ARG A 45 -2.58 1.35 -15.91
C ARG A 45 -3.62 2.39 -15.45
N ASN A 46 -4.53 2.00 -14.57
CA ASN A 46 -5.55 2.88 -14.02
C ASN A 46 -5.18 3.24 -12.57
N ILE A 47 -5.05 4.53 -12.29
CA ILE A 47 -4.72 5.06 -10.97
C ILE A 47 -5.76 4.67 -9.90
N SER A 48 -7.02 4.43 -10.29
CA SER A 48 -8.06 3.97 -9.36
C SER A 48 -7.70 2.66 -8.65
N HIS A 49 -6.88 1.80 -9.27
CA HIS A 49 -6.40 0.55 -8.64
C HIS A 49 -5.31 0.80 -7.58
N THR A 50 -4.71 1.99 -7.56
CA THR A 50 -3.68 2.38 -6.59
C THR A 50 -4.25 3.26 -5.49
N VAL A 51 -5.21 4.14 -5.81
CA VAL A 51 -5.84 5.05 -4.83
C VAL A 51 -6.50 4.30 -3.68
N ILE A 52 -6.99 3.09 -3.92
CA ILE A 52 -7.55 2.23 -2.87
C ILE A 52 -6.56 1.98 -1.71
N TYR A 53 -5.25 1.95 -1.98
CA TYR A 53 -4.24 1.74 -0.94
C TYR A 53 -4.03 2.96 -0.05
N THR A 54 -4.37 4.16 -0.53
CA THR A 54 -4.14 5.40 0.20
C THR A 54 -5.36 5.87 0.97
N ALA A 55 -6.53 5.23 0.77
CA ALA A 55 -7.77 5.54 1.48
C ALA A 55 -7.67 5.30 3.00
N SER A 56 -6.91 4.30 3.44
CA SER A 56 -6.69 3.99 4.85
C SER A 56 -5.48 4.71 5.47
N ASN A 57 -4.70 5.45 4.68
CA ASN A 57 -3.46 6.05 5.14
C ASN A 57 -3.70 7.40 5.84
N SER A 58 -3.90 7.35 7.15
CA SER A 58 -4.06 8.54 8.00
C SER A 58 -2.83 9.47 8.00
N LYS A 59 -1.63 8.94 7.70
CA LYS A 59 -0.39 9.74 7.67
C LYS A 59 -0.38 10.80 6.59
N ARG A 60 -1.22 10.69 5.55
CA ARG A 60 -1.37 11.71 4.52
C ARG A 60 -1.82 13.06 5.07
N PHE A 61 -2.48 13.08 6.23
CA PHE A 61 -2.95 14.30 6.89
C PHE A 61 -1.97 14.85 7.92
N ILE A 62 -0.93 14.09 8.28
CA ILE A 62 0.12 14.55 9.20
C ILE A 62 0.85 15.70 8.52
N ASN A 63 0.95 16.84 9.21
CA ASN A 63 1.54 18.09 8.74
C ASN A 63 0.81 18.77 7.57
N MET A 64 -0.40 18.33 7.22
CA MET A 64 -1.21 18.99 6.18
C MET A 64 -1.56 20.45 6.55
N TRP A 65 -1.72 20.70 7.85
CA TRP A 65 -2.05 22.02 8.40
C TRP A 65 -0.89 22.68 9.14
N GLU A 66 0.30 22.04 9.14
CA GLU A 66 1.51 22.72 9.60
C GLU A 66 1.84 23.81 8.60
N THR A 67 1.35 25.01 8.91
CA THR A 67 1.76 26.24 8.24
C THR A 67 3.28 26.30 8.40
N ARG A 68 4.03 26.58 7.32
CA ARG A 68 5.44 26.97 7.40
C ARG A 68 5.53 28.29 8.17
N ASN A 69 5.29 28.27 9.47
CA ASN A 69 5.60 29.34 10.39
C ASN A 69 7.02 29.10 10.85
N SER A 70 7.98 29.30 9.95
CA SER A 70 9.38 29.42 10.28
C SER A 70 9.98 30.40 9.29
N GLN A 71 10.42 31.51 9.87
CA GLN A 71 11.14 32.68 9.37
C GLN A 71 11.94 32.51 8.08
#